data_AF-A0AAQ4RUS8-F1
#
_entry.id   AF-A0AAQ4RUS8-F1
#
_cell.length_a   1.000
_cell.length_b   1.000
_cell.length_c   1.000
_cell.angle_alpha   90.00
_cell.angle_beta   90.00
_cell.angle_gamma   90.00
#
_symmetry.space_group_name_H-M   'P 1'
#
loop_
_entity.id
_entity.type
_entity.pdbx_description
1 polymer ?
#
loop_
_entity_poly.entity_id
_entity_poly.type
_entity_poly.pdbx_seq_one_letter_code
_entity_poly.pdbx_strand_id
1 'polypeptide(L)'
;MAFYDVYSHPALIRYKTSVCTKATLFLLVVLCLTYISPLLVAYRSHGFWIKRSTYEEQPDVRFQYQTLLVAATSPRGDYVAWSTFPRLNDMLGANLRIPSVSVREDDHNRDGKSDLLIFRLQLPIKPEEQVYSVQLLLTFSYKLFVSVIDGSSPFASAYNLDGIIRRYQERNLTTVLSCPMPVWTVGRAAGSPFQLDAEIRLLHLLPPFPPGFWEPLKPPGIQNFGFFFPFFGLPQGYRGFFSQTQFFPTVPVRAGKAHRS
;
A
#
# COMPACT_ATOMS: atom_id res chain seq x y z
N MET A 1 66.32 1.55 -32.57
CA MET A 1 65.64 2.46 -33.51
C MET A 1 64.18 2.51 -33.13
N ALA A 2 63.64 3.69 -32.81
CA ALA A 2 62.24 3.87 -32.44
C ALA A 2 61.42 4.18 -33.69
N PHE A 3 60.37 3.39 -33.94
CA PHE A 3 59.43 3.64 -35.02
C PHE A 3 58.34 4.61 -34.53
N TYR A 4 57.97 5.57 -35.37
CA TYR A 4 56.85 6.47 -35.13
C TYR A 4 55.79 6.26 -36.21
N ASP A 5 54.53 6.17 -35.80
CA ASP A 5 53.41 6.09 -36.71
C ASP A 5 53.25 7.42 -37.46
N VAL A 6 53.65 7.43 -38.73
CA VAL A 6 53.58 8.62 -39.59
C VAL A 6 52.14 8.95 -39.98
N TYR A 7 51.27 7.95 -40.08
CA TYR A 7 49.88 8.13 -40.49
C TYR A 7 49.01 6.93 -40.11
N SER A 8 47.85 7.18 -39.50
CA SER A 8 46.82 6.17 -39.26
C SER A 8 45.46 6.68 -39.74
N HIS A 9 44.65 5.78 -40.31
CA HIS A 9 43.27 6.07 -40.64
C HIS A 9 42.39 4.86 -40.29
N PRO A 10 41.14 5.08 -39.83
CA PRO A 10 40.25 3.98 -39.48
C PRO A 10 39.79 3.26 -40.76
N ALA A 11 40.06 1.95 -40.86
CA ALA A 11 39.57 1.11 -41.94
C ALA A 11 38.31 0.37 -41.51
N LEU A 12 37.21 0.53 -42.26
CA LEU A 12 35.96 -0.17 -42.01
C LEU A 12 35.98 -1.56 -42.66
N ILE A 13 35.95 -2.61 -41.83
CA ILE A 13 35.89 -4.01 -42.26
C ILE A 13 34.44 -4.50 -42.14
N ARG A 14 33.86 -4.99 -43.24
CA ARG A 14 32.50 -5.57 -43.24
C ARG A 14 32.60 -7.09 -43.35
N TYR A 15 32.05 -7.80 -42.38
CA TYR A 15 31.95 -9.26 -42.41
C TYR A 15 30.64 -9.66 -43.09
N LYS A 16 30.73 -10.38 -44.21
CA LYS A 16 29.55 -10.88 -44.96
C LYS A 16 29.41 -12.39 -44.83
N THR A 17 28.17 -12.87 -44.75
CA THR A 17 27.79 -14.29 -44.63
C THR A 17 26.60 -14.60 -45.54
N SER A 18 26.42 -15.88 -45.87
CA SER A 18 25.25 -16.41 -46.61
C SER A 18 24.15 -16.85 -45.63
N VAL A 19 22.89 -16.81 -46.07
CA VAL A 19 21.66 -17.00 -45.27
C VAL A 19 21.61 -18.34 -44.53
N CYS A 20 22.24 -19.41 -45.07
CA CYS A 20 22.20 -20.76 -44.49
C CYS A 20 23.60 -21.26 -44.08
N THR A 21 24.25 -20.57 -43.15
CA THR A 21 25.59 -20.93 -42.65
C THR A 21 25.61 -21.04 -41.14
N LYS A 22 26.63 -21.71 -40.57
CA LYS A 22 26.82 -21.79 -39.11
C LYS A 22 26.89 -20.39 -38.46
N ALA A 23 27.38 -19.40 -39.20
CA ALA A 23 27.43 -18.01 -38.77
C ALA A 23 26.05 -17.34 -38.68
N THR A 24 25.11 -17.63 -39.59
CA THR A 24 23.75 -17.09 -39.50
C THR A 24 22.95 -17.75 -38.38
N LEU A 25 23.16 -19.04 -38.12
CA LEU A 25 22.59 -19.71 -36.95
C LEU A 25 23.12 -19.10 -35.64
N PHE A 26 24.42 -18.83 -35.54
CA PHE A 26 24.99 -18.14 -34.39
C PHE A 26 24.38 -16.74 -34.18
N LEU A 27 24.22 -15.95 -35.25
CA LEU A 27 23.57 -14.65 -35.19
C LEU A 27 22.11 -14.75 -34.74
N LEU A 28 21.38 -15.77 -35.20
CA LEU A 28 19.99 -16.01 -34.78
C LEU A 28 19.92 -16.34 -33.28
N VAL A 29 20.80 -17.22 -32.78
CA VAL A 29 20.89 -17.55 -31.35
C VAL A 29 21.22 -16.32 -30.51
N VAL A 30 22.19 -15.50 -30.94
CA VAL A 30 22.53 -14.23 -30.30
C VAL A 30 21.33 -13.28 -30.27
N LEU A 31 20.58 -13.18 -31.37
CA LEU A 31 19.39 -12.34 -31.46
C LEU A 31 18.27 -12.83 -30.53
N CYS A 32 18.01 -14.14 -30.52
CA CYS A 32 17.06 -14.76 -29.60
C CYS A 32 17.44 -14.50 -28.13
N LEU A 33 18.71 -14.67 -27.77
CA LEU A 33 19.19 -14.40 -26.41
C LEU A 33 19.09 -12.90 -26.05
N THR A 34 19.28 -12.01 -27.03
CA THR A 34 19.19 -10.55 -26.82
C THR A 34 17.75 -10.09 -26.58
N TYR A 35 16.75 -10.67 -27.26
CA TYR A 35 15.35 -10.18 -27.19
C TYR A 35 14.39 -11.07 -26.41
N ILE A 36 14.53 -12.39 -26.45
CA ILE A 36 13.58 -13.33 -25.82
C ILE A 36 13.90 -13.51 -24.34
N SER A 37 15.19 -13.60 -23.99
CA SER A 37 15.64 -13.73 -22.61
C SER A 37 15.13 -12.61 -21.69
N PRO A 38 15.26 -11.31 -22.04
CA PRO A 38 14.74 -10.24 -21.21
C PRO A 38 13.21 -10.26 -21.07
N LEU A 39 12.48 -10.67 -22.11
CA LEU A 39 11.03 -10.82 -22.06
C LEU A 39 10.61 -11.92 -21.08
N LEU A 40 11.33 -13.04 -21.07
CA LEU A 40 11.03 -14.18 -20.20
C LEU A 40 11.31 -13.85 -18.72
N VAL A 41 12.38 -13.10 -18.46
CA VAL A 41 12.68 -12.57 -17.12
C VAL A 41 11.60 -11.58 -16.67
N ALA A 42 11.16 -10.68 -17.55
CA ALA A 42 10.07 -9.75 -17.26
C ALA A 42 8.74 -10.46 -16.96
N TYR A 43 8.42 -11.53 -17.72
CA TYR A 43 7.23 -12.34 -17.49
C TYR A 43 7.29 -13.11 -16.16
N ARG A 44 8.45 -13.69 -15.81
CA ARG A 44 8.62 -14.52 -14.60
C ARG A 44 8.76 -13.70 -13.32
N SER A 45 9.24 -12.47 -13.41
CA SER A 45 9.56 -11.64 -12.23
C SER A 45 8.33 -11.07 -11.51
N HIS A 46 7.12 -11.18 -12.06
CA HIS A 46 5.84 -10.71 -11.48
C HIS A 46 5.77 -9.22 -11.08
N GLY A 47 6.88 -8.46 -11.12
CA GLY A 47 6.99 -7.07 -10.70
C GLY A 47 6.81 -6.04 -11.80
N PHE A 48 6.88 -6.43 -13.09
CA PHE A 48 6.64 -5.53 -14.22
C PHE A 48 5.17 -5.27 -14.51
N TRP A 49 4.28 -6.18 -14.13
CA TRP A 49 2.85 -6.10 -14.40
C TRP A 49 2.07 -6.20 -13.10
N ILE A 50 2.23 -5.19 -12.25
CA ILE A 50 1.46 -5.07 -11.00
C ILE A 50 -0.02 -5.01 -11.40
N LYS A 51 -0.84 -5.95 -10.88
CA LYS A 51 -2.28 -6.02 -11.17
C LYS A 51 -3.15 -5.34 -10.10
N ARG A 52 -2.58 -5.06 -8.92
CA ARG A 52 -3.23 -4.38 -7.79
C ARG A 52 -2.20 -3.50 -7.08
N SER A 53 -2.52 -2.23 -6.91
CA SER A 53 -1.84 -1.33 -5.98
C SER A 53 -2.71 -1.18 -4.74
N THR A 54 -2.21 -1.61 -3.59
CA THR A 54 -2.84 -1.29 -2.30
C THR A 54 -2.38 0.11 -1.90
N TYR A 55 -3.34 1.01 -1.65
CA TYR A 55 -3.07 2.32 -1.08
C TYR A 55 -3.43 2.26 0.41
N GLU A 56 -2.54 2.76 1.26
CA GLU A 56 -2.84 2.91 2.69
C GLU A 56 -3.58 4.24 2.87
N GLU A 57 -4.84 4.17 3.29
CA GLU A 57 -5.60 5.35 3.64
C GLU A 57 -5.83 5.38 5.15
N GLN A 58 -5.31 6.41 5.80
CA GLN A 58 -5.61 6.69 7.19
C GLN A 58 -6.83 7.63 7.25
N PRO A 59 -8.00 7.14 7.70
CA PRO A 59 -9.18 7.97 7.89
C PRO A 59 -8.93 9.07 8.94
N ASP A 60 -9.58 10.21 8.78
CA ASP A 60 -9.71 11.20 9.86
C ASP A 60 -10.85 10.73 10.77
N VAL A 61 -10.48 10.19 11.93
CA VAL A 61 -11.40 9.70 12.95
C VAL A 61 -11.38 10.66 14.12
N ARG A 62 -12.54 11.22 14.47
CA ARG A 62 -12.68 12.12 15.61
C ARG A 62 -13.69 11.59 16.59
N PHE A 63 -13.32 11.51 17.85
CA PHE A 63 -14.28 11.16 18.88
C PHE A 63 -15.29 12.32 19.05
N GLN A 64 -16.59 12.00 19.02
CA GLN A 64 -17.62 13.04 19.12
C GLN A 64 -17.95 13.42 20.57
N TYR A 65 -17.23 12.86 21.54
CA TYR A 65 -17.51 13.00 22.97
C TYR A 65 -18.95 12.61 23.34
N GLN A 66 -19.52 11.66 22.60
CA GLN A 66 -20.81 11.06 22.95
C GLN A 66 -20.60 9.63 23.39
N THR A 67 -21.10 9.35 24.60
CA THR A 67 -20.88 8.10 25.30
C THR A 67 -22.19 7.66 25.93
N LEU A 68 -22.44 6.35 25.86
CA LEU A 68 -23.51 5.69 26.59
C LEU A 68 -22.92 4.48 27.31
N LEU A 69 -23.17 4.42 28.61
CA LEU A 69 -22.70 3.38 29.51
C LEU A 69 -23.90 2.72 30.17
N VAL A 70 -23.91 1.39 30.17
CA VAL A 70 -24.82 0.58 30.99
C VAL A 70 -23.98 -0.45 31.73
N ALA A 71 -24.09 -0.48 33.06
CA ALA A 71 -23.44 -1.47 33.90
C ALA A 71 -24.51 -2.27 34.66
N ALA A 72 -24.52 -3.59 34.48
CA ALA A 72 -25.42 -4.46 35.22
C ALA A 72 -24.88 -4.68 36.64
N THR A 73 -25.68 -4.36 37.66
CA THR A 73 -25.29 -4.44 39.08
C THR A 73 -25.82 -5.69 39.78
N SER A 74 -26.69 -6.44 39.12
CA SER A 74 -27.33 -7.65 39.67
C SER A 74 -27.62 -8.65 38.57
N PRO A 75 -27.51 -9.97 38.82
CA PRO A 75 -27.96 -10.99 37.88
C PRO A 75 -29.48 -11.00 37.70
N ARG A 76 -30.23 -10.30 38.56
CA ARG A 76 -31.70 -10.17 38.48
C ARG A 76 -32.18 -9.07 37.52
N GLY A 77 -31.25 -8.32 36.91
CA GLY A 77 -31.56 -7.29 35.93
C GLY A 77 -31.46 -5.85 36.43
N ASP A 78 -31.01 -5.62 37.67
CA ASP A 78 -30.70 -4.25 38.12
C ASP A 78 -29.49 -3.71 37.36
N TYR A 79 -29.58 -2.45 36.95
CA TYR A 79 -28.54 -1.79 36.18
C TYR A 79 -28.41 -0.33 36.58
N VAL A 80 -27.22 0.20 36.38
CA VAL A 80 -26.95 1.63 36.43
C VAL A 80 -26.50 2.07 35.04
N ALA A 81 -26.93 3.26 34.66
CA ALA A 81 -26.61 3.79 33.34
C ALA A 81 -26.27 5.27 33.41
N TRP A 82 -25.52 5.72 32.42
CA TRP A 82 -25.19 7.10 32.21
C TRP A 82 -24.91 7.36 30.74
N SER A 83 -25.26 8.55 30.27
CA SER A 83 -24.90 8.99 28.95
C SER A 83 -24.52 10.46 28.92
N THR A 84 -23.92 10.90 27.83
CA THR A 84 -23.72 12.33 27.55
C THR A 84 -25.01 13.02 27.07
N PHE A 85 -26.08 12.26 26.79
CA PHE A 85 -27.34 12.77 26.27
C PHE A 85 -28.29 13.16 27.41
N PRO A 86 -28.60 14.47 27.61
CA PRO A 86 -29.40 14.92 28.76
C PRO A 86 -30.78 14.25 28.82
N ARG A 87 -31.49 14.18 27.69
CA ARG A 87 -32.83 13.59 27.61
C ARG A 87 -32.87 12.12 28.03
N LEU A 88 -31.83 11.35 27.68
CA LEU A 88 -31.75 9.95 28.07
C LEU A 88 -31.51 9.84 29.59
N ASN A 89 -30.65 10.70 30.14
CA ASN A 89 -30.39 10.73 31.57
C ASN A 89 -31.65 11.09 32.38
N ASP A 90 -32.48 12.01 31.87
CA ASP A 90 -33.77 12.35 32.50
C ASP A 90 -34.71 11.13 32.56
N MET A 91 -34.70 10.29 31.52
CA MET A 91 -35.50 9.07 31.45
C MET A 91 -34.97 7.93 32.35
N LEU A 92 -33.67 7.94 32.69
CA LEU A 92 -33.05 6.91 33.53
C LEU A 92 -33.45 7.02 35.00
N GLY A 93 -33.87 8.20 35.47
CA GLY A 93 -34.39 8.43 36.81
C GLY A 93 -33.48 7.87 37.92
N ALA A 94 -33.99 6.89 38.68
CA ALA A 94 -33.27 6.29 39.81
C ALA A 94 -32.03 5.45 39.41
N ASN A 95 -31.96 5.00 38.15
CA ASN A 95 -30.84 4.21 37.63
C ASN A 95 -29.68 5.07 37.11
N LEU A 96 -29.87 6.40 37.09
CA LEU A 96 -28.84 7.34 36.64
C LEU A 96 -27.69 7.41 37.65
N ARG A 97 -26.47 7.23 37.16
CA ARG A 97 -25.26 7.30 37.99
C ARG A 97 -24.17 8.09 37.30
N ILE A 98 -23.89 9.31 37.75
CA ILE A 98 -22.94 10.22 37.10
C ILE A 98 -21.50 9.75 37.38
N PRO A 99 -20.72 9.34 36.35
CA PRO A 99 -19.33 8.96 36.50
C PRO A 99 -18.38 10.14 36.31
N SER A 100 -17.12 9.96 36.73
CA SER A 100 -16.02 10.82 36.27
C SER A 100 -15.47 10.24 34.97
N VAL A 101 -15.37 11.07 33.92
CA VAL A 101 -14.90 10.65 32.59
C VAL A 101 -13.71 11.50 32.18
N SER A 102 -12.64 10.84 31.76
CA SER A 102 -11.44 11.47 31.23
C SER A 102 -11.14 10.87 29.86
N VAL A 103 -10.88 11.75 28.90
CA VAL A 103 -10.62 11.38 27.51
C VAL A 103 -9.35 12.08 27.06
N ARG A 104 -8.45 11.33 26.42
CA ARG A 104 -7.25 11.87 25.80
C ARG A 104 -7.06 11.25 24.43
N GLU A 105 -6.97 12.10 23.43
CA GLU A 105 -6.54 11.73 22.08
C GLU A 105 -5.04 12.02 21.96
N ASP A 106 -4.28 11.07 21.43
CA ASP A 106 -2.83 11.17 21.27
C ASP A 106 -2.46 10.94 19.80
N ASP A 107 -1.65 11.84 19.27
CA ASP A 107 -1.07 11.79 17.94
C ASP A 107 0.42 11.47 18.12
N HIS A 108 0.80 10.20 17.87
CA HIS A 108 2.16 9.73 18.15
C HIS A 108 3.15 10.20 17.08
N ASN A 109 2.70 10.28 15.84
CA ASN A 109 3.54 10.59 14.69
C ASN A 109 3.54 12.09 14.32
N ARG A 110 2.68 12.89 14.98
CA ARG A 110 2.49 14.33 14.79
C ARG A 110 2.05 14.72 13.39
N ASP A 111 1.25 13.87 12.75
CA ASP A 111 0.71 14.11 11.41
C ASP A 111 -0.61 14.93 11.42
N GLY A 112 -1.13 15.26 12.60
CA GLY A 112 -2.37 16.01 12.79
C GLY A 112 -3.63 15.13 12.83
N LYS A 113 -3.49 13.80 12.83
CA LYS A 113 -4.56 12.81 13.03
C LYS A 113 -4.34 12.06 14.34
N SER A 114 -5.43 11.74 15.01
CA SER A 114 -5.36 10.98 16.26
C SER A 114 -5.11 9.50 15.97
N ASP A 115 -4.08 8.93 16.60
CA ASP A 115 -3.73 7.51 16.48
C ASP A 115 -4.34 6.67 17.61
N LEU A 116 -4.41 7.27 18.81
CA LEU A 116 -4.81 6.60 20.03
C LEU A 116 -5.86 7.42 20.77
N LEU A 117 -6.94 6.75 21.17
CA LEU A 117 -7.91 7.29 22.12
C LEU A 117 -7.76 6.53 23.46
N ILE A 118 -7.39 7.26 24.50
CA ILE A 118 -7.38 6.78 25.88
C ILE A 118 -8.66 7.28 26.55
N PHE A 119 -9.53 6.34 26.90
CA PHE A 119 -10.80 6.60 27.58
C PHE A 119 -10.75 5.99 28.98
N ARG A 120 -10.91 6.83 30.01
CA ARG A 120 -10.96 6.40 31.40
C ARG A 120 -12.27 6.85 32.03
N LEU A 121 -12.95 5.92 32.69
CA LEU A 121 -14.23 6.17 33.33
C LEU A 121 -14.25 5.59 34.74
N GLN A 122 -14.73 6.38 35.69
CA GLN A 122 -14.90 5.98 37.08
C GLN A 122 -16.38 6.09 37.46
N LEU A 123 -17.04 4.94 37.56
CA LEU A 123 -18.45 4.84 37.89
C LEU A 123 -18.62 4.66 39.42
N PRO A 124 -19.30 5.58 40.13
CA PRO A 124 -19.52 5.42 41.57
C PRO A 124 -20.60 4.37 41.85
N ILE A 125 -20.22 3.30 42.52
CA ILE A 125 -21.06 2.14 42.84
C ILE A 125 -21.16 1.99 44.35
N LYS A 126 -22.32 1.55 44.86
CA LYS A 126 -22.49 1.34 46.31
C LYS A 126 -21.65 0.15 46.80
N PRO A 127 -21.30 0.08 48.10
CA PRO A 127 -20.52 -1.03 48.65
C PRO A 127 -21.18 -2.40 48.43
N GLU A 128 -22.52 -2.45 48.43
CA GLU A 128 -23.32 -3.67 48.28
C GLU A 128 -23.51 -4.11 46.82
N GLU A 129 -23.24 -3.21 45.86
CA GLU A 129 -23.46 -3.42 44.43
C GLU A 129 -22.19 -3.97 43.74
N GLN A 130 -22.34 -5.00 42.92
CA GLN A 130 -21.27 -5.65 42.15
C GLN A 130 -21.53 -5.49 40.66
N VAL A 131 -20.50 -5.25 39.84
CA VAL A 131 -20.67 -5.14 38.38
C VAL A 131 -20.49 -6.50 37.73
N TYR A 132 -21.51 -6.96 37.02
CA TYR A 132 -21.49 -8.24 36.30
C TYR A 132 -21.20 -8.08 34.81
N SER A 133 -21.69 -7.01 34.20
CA SER A 133 -21.45 -6.71 32.79
C SER A 133 -21.43 -5.20 32.55
N VAL A 134 -20.69 -4.81 31.51
CA VAL A 134 -20.63 -3.42 31.06
C VAL A 134 -20.85 -3.39 29.56
N GLN A 135 -21.74 -2.51 29.14
CA GLN A 135 -21.95 -2.14 27.75
C GLN A 135 -21.54 -0.68 27.60
N LEU A 136 -20.60 -0.43 26.70
CA LEU A 136 -20.07 0.89 26.41
C LEU A 136 -20.26 1.16 24.92
N LEU A 137 -20.97 2.23 24.59
CA LEU A 137 -21.12 2.74 23.25
C LEU A 137 -20.40 4.09 23.14
N LEU A 138 -19.49 4.18 22.18
CA LEU A 138 -18.72 5.38 21.86
C LEU A 138 -19.00 5.77 20.41
N THR A 139 -19.26 7.05 20.17
CA THR A 139 -19.57 7.56 18.83
C THR A 139 -18.38 8.29 18.22
N PHE A 140 -18.08 7.97 16.96
CA PHE A 140 -16.97 8.56 16.21
C PHE A 140 -17.47 9.17 14.90
N SER A 141 -16.89 10.32 14.54
CA SER A 141 -16.97 10.85 13.18
C SER A 141 -15.86 10.20 12.36
N TYR A 142 -16.22 9.62 11.21
CA TYR A 142 -15.27 8.92 10.34
C TYR A 142 -15.27 9.55 8.96
N LYS A 143 -14.13 10.09 8.53
CA LYS A 143 -13.98 10.72 7.22
C LYS A 143 -12.83 10.09 6.43
N LEU A 144 -13.14 9.60 5.24
CA LEU A 144 -12.15 9.15 4.26
C LEU A 144 -11.77 10.30 3.34
N PHE A 145 -10.51 10.32 2.94
CA PHE A 145 -9.89 11.27 2.01
C PHE A 145 -10.21 10.95 0.54
N VAL A 146 -10.46 9.67 0.19
CA VAL A 146 -10.73 9.29 -1.20
C VAL A 146 -12.17 9.62 -1.59
N SER A 147 -12.32 10.75 -2.28
CA SER A 147 -13.53 11.13 -3.02
C SER A 147 -13.92 10.01 -3.99
N VAL A 148 -15.22 9.73 -4.12
CA VAL A 148 -15.73 8.84 -5.18
C VAL A 148 -15.46 9.42 -6.57
N ILE A 149 -15.36 10.74 -6.65
CA ILE A 149 -15.06 11.50 -7.86
C ILE A 149 -13.56 11.73 -7.94
N ASP A 150 -12.93 11.19 -8.98
CA ASP A 150 -11.53 11.44 -9.30
C ASP A 150 -11.40 12.77 -10.06
N GLY A 151 -11.25 13.86 -9.30
CA GLY A 151 -11.09 15.21 -9.85
C GLY A 151 -9.76 15.45 -10.58
N SER A 152 -8.84 14.48 -10.56
CA SER A 152 -7.56 14.55 -11.28
C SER A 152 -7.60 13.88 -12.66
N SER A 153 -8.68 13.15 -12.95
CA SER A 153 -8.83 12.43 -14.22
C SER A 153 -9.09 13.40 -15.38
N PRO A 154 -8.37 13.29 -16.51
CA PRO A 154 -8.65 14.08 -17.71
C PRO A 154 -9.79 13.50 -18.56
N PHE A 155 -10.36 12.35 -18.18
CA PHE A 155 -11.35 11.63 -18.98
C PHE A 155 -12.79 11.94 -18.54
N ALA A 156 -13.66 12.28 -19.48
CA ALA A 156 -15.08 12.55 -19.22
C ALA A 156 -15.82 11.36 -18.56
N SER A 157 -15.38 10.13 -18.84
CA SER A 157 -15.93 8.90 -18.25
C SER A 157 -15.72 8.82 -16.73
N ALA A 158 -14.70 9.48 -16.17
CA ALA A 158 -14.47 9.53 -14.73
C ALA A 158 -15.50 10.39 -13.98
N TYR A 159 -16.17 11.31 -14.69
CA TYR A 159 -17.18 12.23 -14.15
C TYR A 159 -18.62 11.81 -14.50
N ASN A 160 -18.82 10.63 -15.09
CA ASN A 160 -20.16 10.14 -15.39
C ASN A 160 -20.93 9.84 -14.10
N LEU A 161 -22.10 10.47 -13.95
CA LEU A 161 -22.98 10.31 -12.78
C LEU A 161 -23.37 8.85 -12.52
N ASP A 162 -23.64 8.05 -13.55
CA ASP A 162 -23.98 6.63 -13.40
C ASP A 162 -22.85 5.85 -12.70
N GLY A 163 -21.62 6.03 -13.18
CA GLY A 163 -20.44 5.39 -12.62
C GLY A 163 -20.11 5.89 -11.21
N ILE A 164 -20.29 7.19 -10.94
CA ILE A 164 -20.08 7.78 -9.61
C ILE A 164 -21.11 7.23 -8.61
N ILE A 165 -22.39 7.26 -8.96
CA ILE A 165 -23.49 6.78 -8.10
C ILE A 165 -23.31 5.28 -7.84
N ARG A 166 -22.97 4.50 -8.86
CA ARG A 166 -22.69 3.07 -8.72
C ARG A 166 -21.50 2.80 -7.78
N ARG A 167 -20.36 3.46 -7.97
CA ARG A 167 -19.19 3.33 -7.07
C ARG A 167 -19.50 3.79 -5.65
N TYR A 168 -20.36 4.80 -5.48
CA TYR A 168 -20.82 5.25 -4.17
C TYR A 168 -21.69 4.18 -3.49
N GLN A 169 -22.64 3.59 -4.22
CA GLN A 169 -23.51 2.52 -3.71
C GLN A 169 -22.74 1.22 -3.42
N GLU A 170 -21.66 0.94 -4.15
CA GLU A 170 -20.78 -0.21 -3.93
C GLU A 170 -19.89 -0.06 -2.66
N ARG A 171 -19.77 1.14 -2.07
CA ARG A 171 -19.03 1.34 -0.82
C ARG A 171 -19.84 0.84 0.38
N ASN A 172 -19.70 -0.44 0.71
CA ASN A 172 -20.12 -0.98 2.00
C ASN A 172 -18.95 -0.90 3.00
N LEU A 173 -18.69 0.30 3.52
CA LEU A 173 -17.59 0.54 4.45
C LEU A 173 -18.07 0.39 5.89
N THR A 174 -17.88 -0.81 6.44
CA THR A 174 -18.08 -1.09 7.86
C THR A 174 -16.71 -1.24 8.53
N THR A 175 -16.36 -0.32 9.42
CA THR A 175 -15.22 -0.51 10.32
C THR A 175 -15.72 -1.18 11.59
N VAL A 176 -15.13 -2.32 11.93
CA VAL A 176 -15.49 -3.06 13.15
C VAL A 176 -14.40 -2.79 14.19
N LEU A 177 -14.80 -2.24 15.32
CA LEU A 177 -13.92 -2.16 16.49
C LEU A 177 -13.85 -3.55 17.13
N SER A 178 -12.79 -4.29 16.81
CA SER A 178 -12.53 -5.58 17.44
C SER A 178 -11.85 -5.35 18.79
N CYS A 179 -12.56 -5.49 19.90
CA CYS A 179 -11.98 -5.46 21.24
C CYS A 179 -11.40 -6.85 21.55
N PRO A 180 -10.07 -7.08 21.48
CA PRO A 180 -9.56 -8.45 21.47
C PRO A 180 -9.50 -9.07 22.87
N MET A 181 -9.42 -8.28 23.94
CA MET A 181 -9.07 -8.78 25.29
C MET A 181 -9.63 -7.92 26.44
N PRO A 182 -10.92 -8.08 26.83
CA PRO A 182 -11.40 -7.47 28.07
C PRO A 182 -10.76 -8.16 29.28
N VAL A 183 -10.17 -7.38 30.18
CA VAL A 183 -9.56 -7.86 31.43
C VAL A 183 -10.40 -7.40 32.62
N TRP A 184 -10.86 -8.34 33.43
CA TRP A 184 -11.60 -8.06 34.66
C TRP A 184 -10.69 -8.24 35.87
N THR A 185 -10.53 -7.20 36.67
CA THR A 185 -9.82 -7.25 37.96
C THR A 185 -10.83 -7.19 39.11
N VAL A 186 -10.67 -8.11 40.06
CA VAL A 186 -11.49 -8.19 41.28
C VAL A 186 -10.69 -7.68 42.49
N GLY A 187 -11.37 -7.35 43.60
CA GLY A 187 -10.72 -6.87 44.83
C GLY A 187 -10.90 -5.38 45.14
N ARG A 188 -12.04 -4.81 44.73
CA ARG A 188 -12.41 -3.41 45.01
C ARG A 188 -12.59 -3.17 46.52
N ALA A 189 -12.04 -2.07 47.04
CA ALA A 189 -12.30 -1.62 48.41
C ALA A 189 -13.76 -1.14 48.57
N ALA A 190 -14.32 -1.25 49.79
CA ALA A 190 -15.67 -0.78 50.06
C ALA A 190 -15.80 0.72 49.74
N GLY A 191 -16.77 1.08 48.89
CA GLY A 191 -17.04 2.47 48.50
C GLY A 191 -16.12 3.06 47.42
N SER A 192 -15.14 2.32 46.89
CA SER A 192 -14.37 2.82 45.73
C SER A 192 -15.17 2.67 44.42
N PRO A 193 -14.98 3.57 43.44
CA PRO A 193 -15.68 3.49 42.16
C PRO A 193 -15.19 2.30 41.33
N PHE A 194 -16.03 1.85 40.40
CA PHE A 194 -15.64 0.94 39.34
C PHE A 194 -14.86 1.70 38.27
N GLN A 195 -13.68 1.21 37.91
CA GLN A 195 -12.80 1.81 36.92
C GLN A 195 -12.90 1.04 35.60
N LEU A 196 -13.13 1.76 34.51
CA LEU A 196 -13.09 1.26 33.16
C LEU A 196 -12.04 2.05 32.38
N ASP A 197 -11.00 1.34 31.94
CA ASP A 197 -9.97 1.88 31.08
C ASP A 197 -10.09 1.21 29.70
N ALA A 198 -10.23 2.02 28.66
CA ALA A 198 -10.30 1.57 27.28
C ALA A 198 -9.25 2.32 26.44
N GLU A 199 -8.44 1.55 25.73
CA GLU A 199 -7.49 2.06 24.76
C GLU A 199 -7.92 1.64 23.36
N ILE A 200 -8.23 2.62 22.51
CA ILE A 200 -8.70 2.39 21.14
C ILE A 200 -7.63 2.88 20.19
N ARG A 201 -7.09 1.96 19.39
CA ARG A 201 -6.08 2.25 18.36
C ARG A 201 -6.78 2.44 17.02
N LEU A 202 -6.54 3.57 16.38
CA LEU A 202 -7.12 3.93 15.08
C LEU A 202 -6.17 3.41 13.99
N LEU A 203 -6.54 2.29 13.37
CA LEU A 203 -5.71 1.62 12.37
C LEU A 203 -5.74 2.33 11.00
N HIS A 204 -4.65 2.23 10.26
CA HIS A 204 -4.59 2.55 8.83
C HIS A 204 -5.35 1.49 8.04
N LEU A 205 -6.27 1.90 7.15
CA LEU A 205 -7.07 1.00 6.32
C LEU A 205 -6.37 0.78 4.97
N LEU A 206 -6.29 -0.47 4.50
CA LEU A 206 -5.69 -0.83 3.20
C LEU A 206 -6.78 -1.27 2.20
N PRO A 207 -7.43 -0.35 1.46
CA PRO A 207 -8.22 -0.76 0.31
C PRO A 207 -7.30 -1.15 -0.89
N PRO A 208 -7.46 -2.34 -1.48
CA PRO A 208 -6.80 -2.67 -2.74
C PRO A 208 -7.44 -1.91 -3.91
N PHE A 209 -6.64 -1.19 -4.69
CA PHE A 209 -7.06 -0.50 -5.90
C PHE A 209 -6.34 -1.07 -7.15
N PRO A 210 -6.92 -0.99 -8.36
CA PRO A 210 -6.18 -1.29 -9.58
C PRO A 210 -5.11 -0.22 -9.87
N PRO A 211 -3.87 -0.58 -10.22
CA PRO A 211 -2.79 0.39 -10.45
C PRO A 211 -3.08 1.25 -11.69
N GLY A 212 -2.70 2.54 -11.62
CA GLY A 212 -2.79 3.45 -12.74
C GLY A 212 -1.82 3.06 -13.87
N PHE A 213 -2.07 3.53 -15.09
CA PHE A 213 -1.25 3.23 -16.27
C PHE A 213 0.25 3.58 -16.08
N TRP A 214 0.56 4.64 -15.34
CA TRP A 214 1.92 5.12 -15.08
C TRP A 214 2.53 4.60 -13.76
N GLU A 215 1.78 3.87 -12.94
CA GLU A 215 2.25 3.33 -11.65
C GLU A 215 3.45 2.38 -11.78
N PRO A 216 3.53 1.50 -12.80
CA PRO A 216 4.66 0.59 -12.99
C PRO A 216 5.98 1.30 -13.33
N LEU A 217 5.94 2.59 -13.71
CA LEU A 217 7.11 3.39 -14.06
C LEU A 217 7.71 4.16 -12.87
N LYS A 218 7.16 3.99 -11.65
CA LYS A 218 7.74 4.52 -10.41
C LYS A 218 9.15 3.93 -10.15
N PRO A 219 9.97 4.56 -9.28
CA PRO A 219 11.39 4.20 -9.08
C PRO A 219 11.73 2.70 -8.94
N PRO A 220 10.94 1.84 -8.25
CA PRO A 220 11.18 0.40 -8.24
C PRO A 220 11.04 -0.26 -9.62
N GLY A 221 10.19 0.26 -10.51
CA GLY A 221 10.08 -0.17 -11.90
C GLY A 221 11.27 0.27 -12.77
N ILE A 222 11.86 1.43 -12.48
CA ILE A 222 13.03 1.95 -13.20
C ILE A 222 14.31 1.15 -12.88
N GLN A 223 14.44 0.65 -11.65
CA GLN A 223 15.54 -0.27 -11.28
C GLN A 223 15.58 -1.53 -12.15
N ASN A 224 14.44 -1.96 -12.69
CA ASN A 224 14.40 -3.14 -13.54
C ASN A 224 15.10 -2.94 -14.90
N PHE A 225 15.32 -1.71 -15.35
CA PHE A 225 16.02 -1.46 -16.62
C PHE A 225 17.50 -1.86 -16.57
N GLY A 226 18.13 -1.85 -15.39
CA GLY A 226 19.50 -2.31 -15.20
C GLY A 226 19.69 -3.80 -15.52
N PHE A 227 18.66 -4.63 -15.30
CA PHE A 227 18.70 -6.06 -15.62
C PHE A 227 18.80 -6.31 -17.13
N PHE A 228 18.37 -5.36 -17.97
CA PHE A 228 18.44 -5.52 -19.42
C PHE A 228 19.83 -5.25 -20.00
N PHE A 229 20.67 -4.50 -19.29
CA PHE A 229 22.00 -4.10 -19.75
C PHE A 229 22.93 -5.26 -20.15
N PRO A 230 23.08 -6.35 -19.35
CA PRO A 230 23.90 -7.49 -19.74
C PRO A 230 23.36 -8.24 -20.97
N PHE A 231 22.04 -8.27 -21.17
CA PHE A 231 21.42 -8.93 -22.34
C PHE A 231 21.70 -8.21 -23.65
N PHE A 232 21.94 -6.89 -23.62
CA PHE A 232 22.35 -6.14 -24.81
C PHE A 232 23.89 -6.07 -24.96
N GLY A 233 24.63 -5.96 -23.86
CA GLY A 233 26.09 -5.79 -23.90
C GLY A 233 26.88 -7.07 -24.22
N LEU A 234 26.58 -8.18 -23.52
CA LEU A 234 27.34 -9.42 -23.66
C LEU A 234 27.23 -10.02 -25.08
N PRO A 235 26.05 -10.16 -25.69
CA PRO A 235 25.94 -10.81 -27.00
C PRO A 235 26.55 -9.96 -28.13
N GLN A 236 26.55 -8.63 -28.01
CA GLN A 236 27.25 -7.73 -28.94
C GLN A 236 28.77 -7.90 -28.82
N GLY A 237 29.30 -8.02 -27.60
CA GLY A 237 30.71 -8.32 -27.35
C GLY A 237 31.16 -9.65 -27.96
N TYR A 238 30.40 -10.72 -27.72
CA TYR A 238 30.69 -12.04 -28.33
C TYR A 238 30.60 -11.98 -29.86
N ARG A 239 29.59 -11.32 -30.43
CA ARG A 239 29.47 -11.14 -31.88
C ARG A 239 30.70 -10.44 -32.46
N GLY A 240 31.20 -9.40 -31.81
CA GLY A 240 32.42 -8.70 -32.19
C GLY A 240 33.65 -9.63 -32.15
N PHE A 241 33.85 -10.31 -31.03
CA PHE A 241 34.99 -11.21 -30.82
C PHE A 241 35.04 -12.38 -31.83
N PHE A 242 33.93 -13.10 -32.02
CA PHE A 242 33.87 -14.24 -32.95
C PHE A 242 34.00 -13.82 -34.42
N SER A 243 33.59 -12.60 -34.76
CA SER A 243 33.78 -12.05 -36.10
C SER A 243 35.24 -11.66 -36.35
N GLN A 244 35.90 -11.04 -35.37
CA GLN A 244 37.32 -10.64 -35.47
C GLN A 244 38.29 -11.83 -35.49
N THR A 245 37.97 -12.90 -34.75
CA THR A 245 38.78 -14.13 -34.68
C THR A 245 38.52 -15.10 -35.85
N GLN A 246 37.62 -14.77 -36.78
CA GLN A 246 37.22 -15.62 -37.91
C GLN A 246 36.88 -17.08 -37.54
N PHE A 247 36.27 -17.29 -36.37
CA PHE A 247 35.91 -18.63 -35.89
C PHE A 247 34.90 -19.35 -36.83
N PHE A 248 34.10 -18.57 -37.56
CA PHE A 248 33.22 -19.05 -38.62
C PHE A 248 33.68 -18.51 -39.98
N PRO A 249 33.44 -19.23 -41.10
CA PRO A 249 33.81 -18.78 -42.45
C PRO A 249 33.00 -17.54 -42.81
N THR A 250 33.58 -16.38 -42.55
CA THR A 250 33.05 -15.05 -42.87
C THR A 250 34.03 -14.41 -43.84
N VAL A 251 33.51 -13.71 -44.86
CA VAL A 251 34.36 -13.02 -45.83
C VAL A 251 34.57 -11.58 -45.35
N PRO A 252 35.78 -11.19 -44.91
CA PRO A 252 36.07 -9.80 -44.57
C PRO A 252 36.19 -9.00 -45.86
N VAL A 253 35.19 -8.16 -46.13
CA VAL A 253 35.22 -7.23 -47.24
C VAL A 253 35.74 -5.90 -46.70
N ARG A 254 36.96 -5.52 -47.10
CA ARG A 254 37.47 -4.16 -46.88
C ARG A 254 36.57 -3.22 -47.68
N ALA A 255 36.03 -2.19 -47.03
CA ALA A 255 35.28 -1.17 -47.74
C ALA A 255 36.23 -0.41 -48.68
N GLY A 256 36.30 -0.85 -49.95
CA GLY A 256 37.01 -0.11 -50.99
C GLY A 256 36.37 1.27 -51.13
N LYS A 257 37.20 2.31 -51.32
CA LYS A 257 36.72 3.65 -51.68
C LYS A 257 35.76 3.50 -52.86
N ALA A 258 34.52 3.97 -52.68
CA ALA A 258 33.63 4.18 -53.80
C ALA A 258 34.30 5.24 -54.69
N HIS A 259 34.95 4.81 -55.77
CA HIS A 259 35.25 5.74 -56.86
C HIS A 259 33.89 6.24 -57.36
N ARG A 260 33.56 7.48 -57.01
CA ARG A 260 32.54 8.24 -57.71
C ARG A 260 33.03 8.39 -59.15
N SER A 261 32.18 7.95 -60.07
CA SER A 261 32.19 8.35 -61.47
C SER A 261 32.28 9.86 -61.63
#